data_AF-A0A7C2BLC8-F1
#
_entry.id   AF-A0A7C2BLC8-F1
#
_cell.length_a   1.000
_cell.length_b   1.000
_cell.length_c   1.000
_cell.angle_alpha   90.00
_cell.angle_beta   90.00
_cell.angle_gamma   90.00
#
_symmetry.space_group_name_H-M   'P 1'
#
loop_
_entity.id
_entity.type
_entity.pdbx_description
1 polymer ?
#
loop_
_entity_poly.entity_id
_entity_poly.type
_entity_poly.pdbx_seq_one_letter_code
_entity_poly.pdbx_strand_id
1 'polypeptide(L)'
;MSNALLIRLLSYGVSELGLLTFIRILAYGVSQVPAALLVEHYWHKRKMLWNLFGALNRLGPSLLILSLFLPKDYSLSFALVVSFLSQFAGGVAGVAATDVLADIIPVGGISILLLKG
;
A
#
# COMPACT_ATOMS: atom_id res chain seq x y z
N MET A 1 -6.68 -6.16 -10.30
CA MET A 1 -7.54 -7.38 -10.30
C MET A 1 -8.64 -7.35 -9.23
N SER A 2 -8.44 -6.78 -8.03
CA SER A 2 -9.48 -6.75 -6.96
C SER A 2 -10.79 -6.02 -7.31
N ASN A 3 -10.74 -4.84 -7.96
CA ASN A 3 -11.95 -4.05 -8.23
C ASN A 3 -12.91 -4.76 -9.21
N ALA A 4 -12.38 -5.46 -10.21
CA ALA A 4 -13.19 -6.22 -11.17
C ALA A 4 -13.95 -7.38 -10.50
N LEU A 5 -13.35 -7.99 -9.47
CA LEU A 5 -13.96 -9.05 -8.66
C LEU A 5 -15.11 -8.50 -7.80
N LEU A 6 -14.91 -7.33 -7.17
CA LEU A 6 -15.94 -6.65 -6.38
C LEU A 6 -17.13 -6.19 -7.23
N ILE A 7 -16.88 -5.70 -8.44
CA ILE A 7 -17.93 -5.30 -9.40
C ILE A 7 -18.75 -6.52 -9.84
N ARG A 8 -18.08 -7.61 -10.24
CA ARG A 8 -18.76 -8.79 -10.79
C ARG A 8 -19.49 -9.64 -9.75
N LEU A 9 -19.01 -9.71 -8.52
CA LEU A 9 -19.51 -10.67 -7.54
C LEU A 9 -20.33 -10.04 -6.41
N LEU A 10 -20.12 -8.75 -6.11
CA LEU A 10 -20.86 -8.05 -5.06
C LEU A 10 -21.80 -6.95 -5.60
N SER A 11 -21.82 -6.78 -6.93
CA SER A 11 -22.62 -5.74 -7.61
C SER A 11 -22.38 -4.35 -7.06
N TYR A 12 -21.12 -4.04 -6.68
CA TYR A 12 -20.75 -2.70 -6.21
C TYR A 12 -20.95 -1.68 -7.32
N GLY A 13 -21.67 -0.61 -7.00
CA GLY A 13 -21.88 0.53 -7.89
C GLY A 13 -20.71 1.50 -7.88
N VAL A 14 -20.88 2.61 -8.59
CA VAL A 14 -19.87 3.67 -8.70
C VAL A 14 -19.55 4.27 -7.33
N SER A 15 -20.56 4.41 -6.46
CA SER A 15 -20.42 4.98 -5.12
C SER A 15 -19.51 4.14 -4.22
N GLU A 16 -19.71 2.82 -4.17
CA GLU A 16 -18.93 1.90 -3.34
C GLU A 16 -17.48 1.81 -3.82
N LEU A 17 -17.27 1.80 -5.14
CA LEU A 17 -15.93 1.84 -5.73
C LEU A 17 -15.23 3.17 -5.47
N GLY A 18 -15.98 4.28 -5.54
CA GLY A 18 -15.50 5.61 -5.18
C GLY A 18 -15.02 5.63 -3.73
N LEU A 19 -15.83 5.11 -2.80
CA LEU A 19 -15.50 5.00 -1.38
C LEU A 19 -14.25 4.14 -1.15
N LEU A 20 -14.15 2.98 -1.80
CA LEU A 20 -12.98 2.10 -1.73
C LEU A 20 -11.72 2.75 -2.30
N THR A 21 -11.85 3.56 -3.34
CA THR A 21 -10.72 4.28 -3.93
C THR A 21 -10.27 5.40 -2.99
N PHE A 22 -11.23 6.18 -2.49
CA PHE A 22 -10.97 7.24 -1.53
C PHE A 22 -10.27 6.72 -0.28
N ILE A 23 -10.77 5.65 0.33
CA ILE A 23 -10.19 5.09 1.57
C ILE A 23 -8.76 4.58 1.35
N ARG A 24 -8.46 4.04 0.16
CA ARG A 24 -7.11 3.60 -0.22
C ARG A 24 -6.16 4.79 -0.37
N ILE A 25 -6.57 5.84 -1.08
CA ILE A 25 -5.75 7.06 -1.24
C ILE A 25 -5.49 7.69 0.13
N LEU A 26 -6.52 7.78 0.97
CA LEU A 26 -6.41 8.31 2.33
C LEU A 26 -5.45 7.45 3.18
N ALA A 27 -5.61 6.13 3.17
CA ALA A 27 -4.72 5.21 3.87
C ALA A 27 -3.26 5.38 3.46
N TYR A 28 -3.01 5.49 2.15
CA TYR A 28 -1.67 5.72 1.62
C TYR A 28 -1.10 7.06 2.08
N GLY A 29 -1.88 8.14 1.98
CA GLY A 29 -1.45 9.47 2.41
C GLY A 29 -1.14 9.55 3.90
N VAL A 30 -2.04 9.02 4.74
CA VAL A 30 -1.87 9.01 6.20
C VAL A 30 -0.69 8.12 6.63
N SER A 31 -0.35 7.08 5.86
CA SER A 31 0.78 6.22 6.18
C SER A 31 2.16 6.87 6.01
N GLN A 32 2.28 7.98 5.26
CA GLN A 32 3.59 8.55 4.91
C GLN A 32 4.37 9.05 6.14
N VAL A 33 3.72 9.80 7.02
CA VAL A 33 4.34 10.33 8.25
C VAL A 33 4.80 9.20 9.20
N PRO A 34 3.94 8.25 9.61
CA PRO A 34 4.38 7.16 10.47
C PRO A 34 5.39 6.25 9.76
N ALA A 35 5.31 6.06 8.44
CA ALA A 35 6.29 5.30 7.68
C ALA A 35 7.68 5.91 7.77
N ALA A 36 7.81 7.23 7.57
CA ALA A 36 9.08 7.93 7.67
C ALA A 36 9.70 7.76 9.07
N LEU A 37 8.91 7.99 10.13
CA LEU A 37 9.35 7.80 11.52
C LEU A 37 9.76 6.35 11.81
N LEU A 38 9.01 5.37 11.29
CA LEU A 38 9.29 3.95 11.50
C LEU A 38 10.59 3.54 10.78
N VAL A 39 10.79 4.02 9.56
CA VAL A 39 11.99 3.75 8.75
C VAL A 39 13.23 4.37 9.39
N GLU A 40 13.12 5.60 9.89
CA GLU A 40 14.21 6.26 10.62
C GLU A 40 14.55 5.53 11.93
N HIS A 41 13.54 5.21 12.73
CA HIS A 41 13.74 4.52 14.01
C HIS A 41 14.34 3.11 13.83
N TYR A 42 13.94 2.40 12.76
CA TYR A 42 14.42 1.05 12.44
C TYR A 42 15.30 1.03 11.19
N TRP A 43 16.19 2.02 11.03
CA TRP A 43 17.00 2.19 9.82
C TRP A 43 17.85 0.96 9.43
N HIS A 44 18.33 0.20 10.42
CA HIS A 44 19.06 -1.05 10.18
C HIS A 44 18.17 -2.20 9.64
N LYS A 45 16.85 -2.10 9.80
CA LYS A 45 15.87 -3.14 9.45
C LYS A 45 14.94 -2.71 8.31
N ARG A 46 15.29 -1.66 7.54
CA ARG A 46 14.48 -1.14 6.42
C ARG A 46 14.06 -2.21 5.42
N LYS A 47 14.98 -3.12 5.06
CA LYS A 47 14.68 -4.26 4.17
C LYS A 47 13.64 -5.22 4.75
N MET A 48 13.68 -5.45 6.07
CA MET A 48 12.67 -6.25 6.76
C MET A 48 11.31 -5.55 6.75
N LEU A 49 11.28 -4.23 7.01
CA LEU A 49 10.06 -3.42 6.95
C LEU A 49 9.44 -3.45 5.55
N TRP A 50 10.24 -3.23 4.50
CA TRP A 50 9.78 -3.33 3.13
C TRP A 50 9.15 -4.70 2.84
N ASN A 51 9.84 -5.80 3.19
CA ASN A 51 9.32 -7.14 2.94
C ASN A 51 8.03 -7.44 3.73
N LEU A 52 7.98 -7.07 5.02
CA LEU A 52 6.84 -7.32 5.88
C LEU A 52 5.60 -6.54 5.43
N PHE A 53 5.74 -5.22 5.30
CA PHE A 53 4.64 -4.35 4.90
C PHE A 53 4.25 -4.57 3.43
N GLY A 54 5.22 -4.91 2.58
CA GLY A 54 4.98 -5.31 1.19
C GLY A 54 4.19 -6.61 1.09
N ALA A 55 4.47 -7.60 1.96
CA ALA A 55 3.68 -8.82 2.04
C ALA A 55 2.24 -8.52 2.51
N LEU A 56 2.08 -7.71 3.56
CA LEU A 56 0.75 -7.29 4.05
C LEU A 56 -0.07 -6.57 2.96
N ASN A 57 0.56 -5.69 2.18
CA ASN A 57 -0.08 -5.01 1.06
C ASN A 57 -0.56 -5.98 -0.05
N ARG A 58 0.14 -7.10 -0.26
CA ARG A 58 -0.24 -8.13 -1.25
C ARG A 58 -1.28 -9.11 -0.71
N LEU A 59 -1.27 -9.38 0.59
CA LEU A 59 -2.24 -10.25 1.24
C LEU A 59 -3.62 -9.59 1.36
N GLY A 60 -3.68 -8.28 1.60
CA GLY A 60 -4.94 -7.55 1.77
C GLY A 60 -5.93 -7.74 0.62
N PRO A 61 -5.56 -7.53 -0.66
CA PRO A 61 -6.47 -7.75 -1.79
C PRO A 61 -6.90 -9.21 -1.94
N SER A 62 -6.08 -10.15 -1.47
CA SER A 62 -6.43 -11.58 -1.44
C SER A 62 -7.49 -11.87 -0.38
N LEU A 63 -7.41 -11.21 0.79
CA LEU A 63 -8.41 -11.32 1.86
C LEU A 63 -9.78 -10.74 1.48
N LEU A 64 -9.85 -9.86 0.47
CA LEU A 64 -11.12 -9.35 -0.03
C LEU A 64 -12.03 -10.47 -0.57
N ILE A 65 -11.50 -11.63 -0.94
CA ILE A 65 -12.33 -12.77 -1.33
C ILE A 65 -13.25 -13.24 -0.20
N LEU A 66 -12.86 -13.01 1.07
CA LEU A 66 -13.67 -13.38 2.23
C LEU A 66 -14.95 -12.54 2.34
N SER A 67 -14.99 -11.36 1.70
CA SER A 67 -16.19 -10.52 1.65
C SER A 67 -17.38 -11.18 0.94
N LEU A 68 -17.13 -12.24 0.16
CA LEU A 68 -18.16 -13.03 -0.53
C LEU A 68 -18.92 -13.98 0.42
N PHE A 69 -18.30 -14.35 1.54
CA PHE A 69 -18.90 -15.25 2.53
C PHE A 69 -19.55 -14.50 3.70
N LEU A 70 -19.44 -13.16 3.72
CA LEU A 70 -20.05 -12.31 4.74
C LEU A 70 -21.48 -11.91 4.35
N PRO A 71 -22.37 -11.69 5.33
CA PRO A 71 -23.66 -11.06 5.08
C PRO A 71 -23.46 -9.71 4.40
N LYS A 72 -24.38 -9.35 3.50
CA LYS A 72 -24.27 -8.16 2.62
C LYS A 72 -24.02 -6.86 3.40
N ASP A 73 -24.63 -6.75 4.58
CA ASP A 73 -24.51 -5.58 5.46
C ASP A 73 -23.08 -5.35 6.00
N TYR A 74 -22.27 -6.40 6.09
CA TYR A 74 -20.89 -6.33 6.59
C TYR A 74 -19.83 -6.35 5.48
N SER A 75 -20.22 -6.79 4.27
CA SER A 75 -19.29 -6.99 3.15
C SER A 75 -18.54 -5.70 2.78
N LEU A 76 -19.25 -4.57 2.67
CA LEU A 76 -18.63 -3.27 2.33
C LEU A 76 -17.70 -2.78 3.44
N SER A 77 -18.16 -2.80 4.70
CA SER A 77 -17.33 -2.38 5.84
C SER A 77 -16.05 -3.22 5.94
N PHE A 78 -16.16 -4.53 5.76
CA PHE A 78 -15.00 -5.41 5.71
C PHE A 78 -14.04 -5.03 4.56
N ALA A 79 -14.58 -4.81 3.36
CA ALA A 79 -13.78 -4.43 2.20
C ALA A 79 -13.05 -3.09 2.39
N LEU A 80 -13.67 -2.13 3.07
CA LEU A 80 -13.07 -0.84 3.42
C LEU A 80 -11.91 -1.01 4.41
N VAL A 81 -12.13 -1.75 5.51
CA VAL A 81 -11.10 -1.97 6.54
C VAL A 81 -9.89 -2.70 5.96
N VAL A 82 -10.12 -3.80 5.23
CA VAL A 82 -9.05 -4.57 4.59
C VAL A 82 -8.31 -3.72 3.57
N SER A 83 -9.03 -2.94 2.75
CA SER A 83 -8.41 -2.04 1.77
C SER A 83 -7.57 -0.95 2.45
N PHE A 84 -8.06 -0.38 3.55
CA PHE A 84 -7.34 0.64 4.32
C PHE A 84 -6.03 0.06 4.87
N LEU A 85 -6.10 -1.04 5.63
CA LEU A 85 -4.92 -1.65 6.26
C LEU A 85 -3.89 -2.10 5.23
N SER A 86 -4.37 -2.70 4.14
CA SER A 86 -3.53 -3.13 3.03
C SER A 86 -2.80 -1.95 2.39
N GLN A 87 -3.52 -0.86 2.10
CA GLN A 87 -2.94 0.27 1.40
C GLN A 87 -2.05 1.11 2.32
N PHE A 88 -2.37 1.20 3.61
CA PHE A 88 -1.52 1.77 4.64
C PHE A 88 -0.19 1.02 4.72
N ALA A 89 -0.23 -0.32 4.78
CA ALA A 89 0.97 -1.15 4.72
C ALA A 89 1.76 -0.91 3.42
N GLY A 90 1.06 -0.73 2.29
CA GLY A 90 1.68 -0.40 1.01
C GLY A 90 2.47 0.90 1.05
N GLY A 91 1.96 1.93 1.72
CA GLY A 91 2.69 3.18 1.88
C GLY A 91 3.93 3.05 2.77
N VAL A 92 3.83 2.31 3.88
CA VAL A 92 5.00 2.01 4.73
C VAL A 92 6.07 1.23 3.96
N ALA A 93 5.65 0.22 3.19
CA ALA A 93 6.54 -0.55 2.34
C ALA A 93 7.20 0.31 1.26
N GLY A 94 6.46 1.26 0.68
CA GLY A 94 6.95 2.19 -0.33
C GLY A 94 8.09 3.05 0.19
N VAL A 95 7.89 3.70 1.34
CA VAL A 95 8.93 4.54 1.97
C VAL A 95 10.18 3.70 2.30
N ALA A 96 9.99 2.53 2.91
CA ALA A 96 11.11 1.64 3.23
C ALA A 96 11.86 1.14 1.99
N ALA A 97 11.14 0.86 0.89
CA ALA A 97 11.73 0.46 -0.38
C ALA A 97 12.55 1.59 -1.01
N THR A 98 12.00 2.80 -1.06
CA THR A 98 12.69 3.99 -1.58
C THR A 98 13.99 4.24 -0.83
N ASP A 99 13.97 4.11 0.50
CA ASP A 99 15.15 4.35 1.34
C ASP A 99 16.23 3.27 1.17
N VAL A 100 15.83 1.99 1.02
CA VAL A 100 16.76 0.90 0.66
C VAL A 100 17.34 1.10 -0.75
N LEU A 101 16.54 1.56 -1.70
CA LEU A 101 17.00 1.83 -3.07
C LEU A 101 17.96 3.04 -3.12
N ALA A 102 17.77 4.03 -2.25
CA ALA A 102 18.66 5.19 -2.14
C ALA A 102 20.08 4.77 -1.74
N ASP A 103 20.25 3.72 -0.93
CA ASP A 103 21.58 3.17 -0.61
C ASP A 103 22.28 2.51 -1.82
N ILE A 104 21.50 2.02 -2.80
CA ILE A 104 22.02 1.28 -3.96
C ILE A 104 22.47 2.22 -5.07
N ILE A 105 21.88 3.42 -5.16
CA ILE A 105 22.24 4.40 -6.18
C ILE A 105 23.42 5.23 -5.67
N PRO A 106 24.65 5.06 -6.20
CA PRO A 106 25.76 5.89 -5.79
C PRO A 106 25.50 7.34 -6.21
N VAL A 107 25.57 8.26 -5.25
CA VAL A 107 25.44 9.72 -5.45
C VAL A 107 26.35 10.24 -6.57
N GLY A 108 27.46 9.54 -6.86
CA GLY A 108 28.42 9.88 -7.92
C GLY A 108 27.96 9.62 -9.38
N GLY A 109 26.86 8.90 -9.61
CA GLY A 109 26.36 8.66 -10.98
C GLY A 109 25.73 9.90 -11.63
N ILE A 110 25.17 10.80 -10.82
CA ILE A 110 24.48 12.01 -11.28
C ILE A 110 25.51 13.13 -11.57
N SER A 111 26.59 13.22 -10.79
CA SER A 111 27.65 14.20 -11.03
C SER A 111 28.41 13.98 -12.34
N ILE A 112 28.55 12.73 -12.82
CA ILE A 112 29.21 12.41 -14.10
C ILE A 112 28.35 12.80 -15.31
N LEU A 113 27.03 12.80 -15.18
CA LEU A 113 26.11 13.19 -16.26
C LEU A 113 25.98 14.73 -16.40
N LEU A 114 26.13 15.48 -15.30
CA LEU A 114 26.09 16.95 -15.32
C LEU A 114 27.42 17.60 -15.73
N LEU A 115 28.54 16.87 -15.69
CA LEU A 115 29.87 17.35 -16.11
C LEU A 115 30.22 17.01 -17.57
N LYS A 116 29.33 16.32 -18.29
CA LYS A 116 29.50 15.95 -19.72
C LYS A 116 28.57 16.72 -20.67
N GLY A 117 27.83 17.70 -20.17
CA GLY A 117 26.99 18.62 -20.96
C GLY A 117 27.73 19.92 -21.28
#